data_AF-A0A0P7WQI9-F1
#
_entry.id   AF-A0A0P7WQI9-F1
#
_cell.length_a   1.000
_cell.length_b   1.000
_cell.length_c   1.000
_cell.angle_alpha   90.00
_cell.angle_beta   90.00
_cell.angle_gamma   90.00
#
_symmetry.space_group_name_H-M   'P 1'
#
loop_
_entity.id
_entity.type
_entity.pdbx_description
1 polymer ?
#
loop_
_entity_poly.entity_id
_entity_poly.type
_entity_poly.pdbx_seq_one_letter_code
_entity_poly.pdbx_strand_id
1 'polypeptide(L)'
;MVLFQGKGQDALPANQSNTARKINGDLFERFIRLIIERCGLEVTEGTIRIPVKVDGHEAFKMNYQHDLNLIKDGEVMAIGSVKTSSKDRLDKVFIDKFLYNRLTEKATPHFAIFLNDVQRKGQEGKYGISATFLPGHFKGYTVKLNPLDGVYYCDIRPNMISEPILKDHIKTFDHFLFSDMWDFVK
;
A
#
# COMPACT_ATOMS: atom_id res chain seq x y z
N MET A 1 17.49 -6.77 -2.14
CA MET A 1 16.28 -6.27 -2.84
C MET A 1 16.41 -4.85 -3.41
N VAL A 2 17.37 -4.04 -2.94
CA VAL A 2 17.79 -2.74 -3.56
C VAL A 2 18.16 -2.85 -5.05
N LEU A 3 18.48 -4.06 -5.54
CA LEU A 3 18.79 -4.34 -6.95
C LEU A 3 17.60 -4.19 -7.92
N PHE A 4 16.34 -4.42 -7.49
CA PHE A 4 15.19 -4.41 -8.41
C PHE A 4 14.76 -3.00 -8.83
N GLN A 5 14.70 -2.06 -7.87
CA GLN A 5 14.31 -0.68 -8.16
C GLN A 5 15.38 0.07 -8.97
N GLY A 6 16.66 -0.22 -8.68
CA GLY A 6 17.79 0.37 -9.39
C GLY A 6 17.84 -0.07 -10.85
N LYS A 7 17.76 -1.39 -11.10
CA LYS A 7 17.89 -1.92 -12.46
C LYS A 7 16.75 -1.49 -13.39
N GLY A 8 15.52 -1.35 -12.90
CA GLY A 8 14.41 -0.91 -13.75
C GLY A 8 14.49 0.57 -14.16
N GLN A 9 14.90 1.46 -13.25
CA GLN A 9 15.09 2.89 -13.56
C GLN A 9 16.31 3.16 -14.43
N ASP A 10 17.37 2.36 -14.26
CA ASP A 10 18.61 2.48 -15.04
C ASP A 10 18.54 1.71 -16.38
N ALA A 11 17.50 0.88 -16.59
CA ALA A 11 17.31 0.11 -17.82
C ALA A 11 16.76 0.93 -19.00
N LEU A 12 16.13 2.08 -18.72
CA LEU A 12 15.68 3.02 -19.75
C LEU A 12 16.58 4.26 -19.76
N PRO A 13 16.73 4.93 -20.93
CA PRO A 13 17.49 6.17 -21.00
C PRO A 13 16.97 7.21 -19.99
N ALA A 14 17.85 8.10 -19.52
CA ALA A 14 17.53 9.04 -18.44
C ALA A 14 16.28 9.91 -18.71
N ASN A 15 15.98 10.23 -19.98
CA ASN A 15 14.79 10.96 -20.39
C ASN A 15 13.48 10.16 -20.27
N GLN A 16 13.54 8.86 -19.93
CA GLN A 16 12.40 7.97 -19.73
C GLN A 16 12.27 7.50 -18.27
N SER A 17 12.91 8.19 -17.33
CA SER A 17 12.86 7.83 -15.90
C SER A 17 11.44 7.75 -15.34
N ASN A 18 10.51 8.59 -15.81
CA ASN A 18 9.10 8.53 -15.40
C ASN A 18 8.40 7.27 -15.93
N THR A 19 8.67 6.88 -17.17
CA THR A 19 8.16 5.63 -17.77
C THR A 19 8.68 4.42 -16.99
N ALA A 20 9.98 4.39 -16.67
CA ALA A 20 10.57 3.32 -15.88
C ALA A 20 9.94 3.21 -14.48
N ARG A 21 9.69 4.34 -13.81
CA ARG A 21 9.00 4.37 -12.51
C ARG A 21 7.59 3.79 -12.60
N LYS A 22 6.85 4.16 -13.65
CA LYS A 22 5.50 3.65 -13.88
C LYS A 22 5.51 2.14 -14.10
N ILE A 23 6.34 1.65 -15.02
CA ILE A 23 6.48 0.22 -15.31
C ILE A 23 6.84 -0.56 -14.04
N ASN A 24 7.79 -0.08 -13.23
CA ASN A 24 8.15 -0.73 -11.98
C ASN A 24 7.00 -0.76 -10.96
N GLY A 25 6.19 0.29 -10.92
CA GLY A 25 4.96 0.33 -10.11
C GLY A 25 3.98 -0.75 -10.56
N ASP A 26 3.60 -0.72 -11.84
CA ASP A 26 2.63 -1.65 -12.43
C ASP A 26 3.07 -3.12 -12.26
N LEU A 27 4.37 -3.41 -12.46
CA LEU A 27 4.93 -4.75 -12.27
C LEU A 27 4.94 -5.18 -10.80
N PHE A 28 5.23 -4.26 -9.87
CA PHE A 28 5.18 -4.56 -8.44
C PHE A 28 3.76 -4.87 -7.99
N GLU A 29 2.79 -4.06 -8.39
CA GLU A 29 1.36 -4.29 -8.12
C GLU A 29 0.90 -5.65 -8.66
N ARG A 30 1.24 -5.96 -9.92
CA ARG A 30 0.95 -7.27 -10.52
C ARG A 30 1.63 -8.42 -9.79
N PHE A 31 2.89 -8.26 -9.39
CA PHE A 31 3.63 -9.30 -8.69
C PHE A 31 2.99 -9.64 -7.34
N ILE A 32 2.59 -8.64 -6.56
CA ILE A 32 1.91 -8.86 -5.28
C ILE A 32 0.58 -9.59 -5.48
N ARG A 33 -0.23 -9.21 -6.49
CA ARG A 33 -1.47 -9.94 -6.83
C ARG A 33 -1.21 -11.41 -7.14
N LEU A 34 -0.25 -11.69 -8.04
CA LEU A 34 0.09 -13.05 -8.42
C LEU A 34 0.57 -13.90 -7.24
N ILE A 35 1.28 -13.31 -6.27
CA ILE A 35 1.66 -14.02 -5.04
C ILE A 35 0.41 -14.40 -4.23
N ILE A 36 -0.49 -13.45 -3.98
CA ILE A 36 -1.71 -13.68 -3.20
C ILE A 36 -2.58 -14.75 -3.88
N GLU A 37 -2.79 -14.64 -5.19
CA GLU A 37 -3.48 -15.65 -6.00
C GLU A 37 -2.81 -17.02 -5.88
N ARG A 38 -1.48 -17.06 -5.93
CA ARG A 38 -0.73 -18.32 -5.86
C ARG A 38 -0.76 -18.95 -4.48
N CYS A 39 -0.95 -18.16 -3.43
CA CYS A 39 -1.23 -18.64 -2.09
C CYS A 39 -2.65 -19.21 -1.95
N GLY A 40 -3.55 -18.99 -2.91
CA GLY A 40 -4.90 -19.55 -2.91
C GLY A 40 -5.98 -18.60 -2.40
N LEU A 41 -5.67 -17.30 -2.26
CA LEU A 41 -6.67 -16.27 -1.98
C LEU A 41 -7.14 -15.62 -3.27
N GLU A 42 -8.44 -15.37 -3.37
CA GLU A 42 -8.98 -14.58 -4.48
C GLU A 42 -8.65 -13.11 -4.27
N VAL A 43 -8.02 -12.49 -5.27
CA VAL A 43 -7.69 -11.07 -5.26
C VAL A 43 -7.94 -10.46 -6.63
N THR A 44 -8.48 -9.25 -6.66
CA THR A 44 -8.71 -8.51 -7.90
C THR A 44 -8.21 -7.08 -7.80
N GLU A 45 -7.84 -6.49 -8.94
CA GLU A 45 -7.82 -5.03 -9.06
C GLU A 45 -9.22 -4.57 -9.51
N GLY A 46 -9.67 -3.41 -9.07
CA GLY A 46 -11.00 -2.98 -9.50
C GLY A 46 -11.49 -1.66 -8.93
N THR A 47 -12.57 -1.20 -9.56
CA THR A 47 -13.32 -0.02 -9.14
C THR A 47 -14.60 -0.44 -8.45
N ILE A 48 -14.69 -0.16 -7.16
CA ILE A 48 -15.91 -0.30 -6.37
C ILE A 48 -16.79 0.94 -6.60
N ARG A 49 -18.05 0.74 -6.93
CA ARG A 49 -19.03 1.83 -7.07
C ARG A 49 -19.78 2.01 -5.76
N ILE A 50 -19.42 3.04 -5.00
CA ILE A 50 -20.02 3.33 -3.70
C ILE A 50 -21.18 4.31 -3.89
N PRO A 51 -22.42 3.97 -3.52
CA PRO A 51 -23.53 4.90 -3.57
C PRO A 51 -23.38 5.96 -2.48
N VAL A 52 -23.48 7.24 -2.86
CA VAL A 52 -23.49 8.37 -1.95
C VAL A 52 -24.93 8.80 -1.73
N LYS A 53 -25.39 8.75 -0.48
CA LYS A 53 -26.76 9.12 -0.11
C LYS A 53 -26.81 10.54 0.48
N VAL A 54 -27.82 11.31 0.07
CA VAL A 54 -28.18 12.61 0.65
C VAL A 54 -29.65 12.53 1.03
N ASP A 55 -29.98 12.87 2.28
CA ASP A 55 -31.35 12.78 2.83
C ASP A 55 -32.02 11.40 2.65
N GLY A 56 -31.21 10.33 2.74
CA GLY A 56 -31.69 8.94 2.59
C GLY A 56 -31.84 8.45 1.14
N HIS A 57 -31.70 9.32 0.15
CA HIS A 57 -31.79 8.99 -1.27
C HIS A 57 -30.39 8.88 -1.91
N GLU A 58 -30.18 7.91 -2.80
CA GLU A 58 -28.94 7.83 -3.58
C GLU A 58 -28.84 9.04 -4.52
N ALA A 59 -27.86 9.91 -4.27
CA ALA A 59 -27.62 11.11 -5.07
C ALA A 59 -26.74 10.81 -6.29
N PHE A 60 -25.66 10.03 -6.10
CA PHE A 60 -24.76 9.58 -7.16
C PHE A 60 -23.93 8.38 -6.69
N LYS A 61 -23.19 7.75 -7.62
CA LYS A 61 -22.20 6.70 -7.30
C LYS A 61 -20.79 7.24 -7.48
N MET A 62 -19.94 6.99 -6.50
CA MET A 62 -18.53 7.33 -6.54
C MET A 62 -17.70 6.09 -6.89
N ASN A 63 -16.76 6.26 -7.82
CA ASN A 63 -15.82 5.22 -8.21
C ASN A 63 -14.62 5.23 -7.26
N TYR A 64 -14.39 4.14 -6.55
CA TYR A 64 -13.24 3.90 -5.69
C TYR A 64 -12.35 2.82 -6.30
N GLN A 65 -11.18 3.22 -6.81
CA GLN A 65 -10.23 2.30 -7.42
C GLN A 65 -9.20 1.86 -6.38
N HIS A 66 -9.04 0.55 -6.24
CA HIS A 66 -8.08 -0.06 -5.33
C HIS A 66 -7.14 -1.01 -6.07
N ASP A 67 -5.90 -1.08 -5.60
CA ASP A 67 -4.88 -1.92 -6.22
C ASP A 67 -5.16 -3.41 -5.95
N LEU A 68 -5.68 -3.73 -4.75
CA LEU A 68 -6.06 -5.08 -4.32
C LEU A 68 -7.43 -5.05 -3.62
N ASN A 69 -8.29 -6.00 -3.98
CA ASN A 69 -9.47 -6.38 -3.23
C ASN A 69 -9.37 -7.87 -2.92
N LEU A 70 -9.24 -8.25 -1.65
CA LEU A 70 -9.33 -9.64 -1.23
C LEU A 70 -10.80 -10.06 -1.22
N ILE A 71 -11.12 -11.15 -1.90
CA ILE A 71 -12.50 -11.62 -2.10
C ILE A 71 -12.69 -12.96 -1.41
N LYS A 72 -13.86 -13.15 -0.81
CA LYS A 72 -14.36 -14.44 -0.32
C LYS A 72 -15.86 -14.48 -0.50
N ASP A 73 -16.37 -15.59 -1.04
CA ASP A 73 -17.81 -15.80 -1.29
C ASP A 73 -18.48 -14.66 -2.10
N GLY A 74 -17.72 -14.01 -2.99
CA GLY A 74 -18.18 -12.89 -3.82
C GLY A 74 -18.21 -11.52 -3.13
N GLU A 75 -17.75 -11.42 -1.88
CA GLU A 75 -17.68 -10.18 -1.12
C GLU A 75 -16.25 -9.67 -0.95
N VAL A 76 -16.08 -8.34 -0.91
CA VAL A 76 -14.79 -7.69 -0.61
C VAL A 76 -14.54 -7.77 0.89
N MET A 77 -13.56 -8.58 1.27
CA MET A 77 -13.17 -8.82 2.67
C MET A 77 -12.14 -7.82 3.16
N ALA A 78 -11.20 -7.39 2.30
CA ALA A 78 -10.21 -6.38 2.63
C ALA A 78 -9.71 -5.64 1.39
N ILE A 79 -9.25 -4.40 1.59
CA ILE A 79 -8.80 -3.50 0.54
C ILE A 79 -7.31 -3.21 0.74
N GLY A 80 -6.50 -3.49 -0.27
CA GLY A 80 -5.05 -3.31 -0.23
C GLY A 80 -4.58 -2.20 -1.18
N SER A 81 -3.62 -1.42 -0.72
CA SER A 81 -2.81 -0.53 -1.56
C SER A 81 -1.40 -1.08 -1.73
N VAL A 82 -0.89 -1.09 -2.94
CA VAL A 82 0.48 -1.56 -3.24
C VAL A 82 1.25 -0.42 -3.88
N LYS A 83 2.36 -0.01 -3.25
CA LYS A 83 3.16 1.10 -3.77
C LYS A 83 4.65 0.80 -3.63
N THR A 84 5.46 1.29 -4.55
CA THR A 84 6.91 1.06 -4.48
C THR A 84 7.57 1.81 -3.31
N SER A 85 6.97 2.90 -2.84
CA SER A 85 7.43 3.70 -1.69
C SER A 85 6.25 4.45 -1.08
N SER A 86 6.28 4.71 0.22
CA SER A 86 5.18 5.37 0.93
C SER A 86 5.21 6.88 0.69
N LYS A 87 6.24 7.62 1.14
CA LYS A 87 6.34 9.08 1.01
C LYS A 87 5.00 9.78 1.32
N ASP A 88 4.64 10.78 0.50
CA ASP A 88 3.36 11.47 0.46
C ASP A 88 2.17 10.57 0.06
N ARG A 89 2.41 9.39 -0.54
CA ARG A 89 1.33 8.45 -0.90
C ARG A 89 0.75 7.74 0.30
N LEU A 90 1.44 7.73 1.44
CA LEU A 90 0.91 7.18 2.68
C LEU A 90 -0.40 7.87 3.07
N ASP A 91 -0.44 9.20 2.95
CA ASP A 91 -1.58 10.04 3.30
C ASP A 91 -2.85 9.55 2.58
N LYS A 92 -2.72 9.23 1.28
CA LYS A 92 -3.84 8.73 0.46
C LYS A 92 -4.44 7.45 1.04
N VAL A 93 -3.62 6.48 1.45
CA VAL A 93 -4.12 5.17 1.94
C VAL A 93 -4.96 5.34 3.20
N PHE A 94 -4.53 6.20 4.12
CA PHE A 94 -5.27 6.48 5.35
C PHE A 94 -6.62 7.16 5.07
N ILE A 95 -6.62 8.12 4.15
CA ILE A 95 -7.84 8.84 3.74
C ILE A 95 -8.80 7.90 2.98
N ASP A 96 -8.27 7.02 2.13
CA ASP A 96 -9.07 6.04 1.40
C ASP A 96 -9.80 5.11 2.39
N LYS A 97 -9.12 4.58 3.43
CA LYS A 97 -9.76 3.81 4.51
C LYS A 97 -10.85 4.61 5.20
N PHE A 98 -10.54 5.84 5.61
CA PHE A 98 -11.49 6.71 6.30
C PHE A 98 -12.77 6.90 5.50
N LEU A 99 -12.63 7.32 4.24
CA LEU A 99 -13.75 7.65 3.37
C LEU A 99 -14.55 6.40 3.00
N TYR A 100 -13.88 5.30 2.61
CA TYR A 100 -14.56 4.06 2.25
C TYR A 100 -15.44 3.56 3.39
N ASN A 101 -14.89 3.47 4.60
CA ASN A 101 -15.63 3.00 5.77
C ASN A 101 -16.76 3.96 6.14
N ARG A 102 -16.54 5.28 6.01
CA ARG A 102 -17.58 6.28 6.30
C ARG A 102 -18.74 6.22 5.30
N LEU A 103 -18.47 5.97 4.03
CA LEU A 103 -19.47 5.93 2.97
C LEU A 103 -20.24 4.62 2.91
N THR A 104 -19.60 3.51 3.24
CA THR A 104 -20.20 2.18 3.22
C THR A 104 -20.81 1.77 4.56
N GLU A 105 -20.54 2.54 5.63
CA GLU A 105 -20.89 2.20 7.01
C GLU A 105 -20.36 0.82 7.44
N LYS A 106 -19.26 0.37 6.81
CA LYS A 106 -18.57 -0.88 7.12
C LYS A 106 -17.22 -0.60 7.75
N ALA A 107 -16.75 -1.55 8.57
CA ALA A 107 -15.38 -1.55 9.10
C ALA A 107 -14.47 -2.44 8.22
N THR A 108 -14.46 -2.21 6.90
CA THR A 108 -13.68 -3.04 5.98
C THR A 108 -12.18 -2.84 6.26
N PRO A 109 -11.42 -3.93 6.51
CA PRO A 109 -9.98 -3.86 6.68
C PRO A 109 -9.29 -3.22 5.48
N HIS A 110 -8.37 -2.30 5.75
CA HIS A 110 -7.47 -1.73 4.76
C HIS A 110 -6.02 -1.96 5.17
N PHE A 111 -5.22 -2.40 4.21
CA PHE A 111 -3.80 -2.63 4.39
C PHE A 111 -2.96 -1.99 3.28
N ALA A 112 -1.67 -1.84 3.53
CA ALA A 112 -0.71 -1.33 2.55
C ALA A 112 0.53 -2.21 2.46
N ILE A 113 1.02 -2.44 1.24
CA ILE A 113 2.28 -3.12 0.96
C ILE A 113 3.20 -2.15 0.23
N PHE A 114 4.37 -1.91 0.83
CA PHE A 114 5.40 -1.05 0.28
C PHE A 114 6.64 -1.86 -0.09
N LEU A 115 7.27 -1.55 -1.24
CA LEU A 115 8.54 -2.19 -1.57
C LEU A 115 9.65 -1.71 -0.62
N ASN A 116 9.92 -0.40 -0.56
CA ASN A 116 10.92 0.21 0.32
C ASN A 116 10.71 1.73 0.49
N ASP A 117 11.39 2.34 1.45
CA ASP A 117 11.45 3.80 1.60
C ASP A 117 12.88 4.33 1.58
N VAL A 118 13.49 4.19 0.40
CA VAL A 118 14.83 4.68 0.13
C VAL A 118 14.88 5.48 -1.17
N GLN A 119 15.74 6.50 -1.18
CA GLN A 119 16.06 7.28 -2.38
C GLN A 119 17.56 7.43 -2.50
N ARG A 120 18.09 7.26 -3.72
CA ARG A 120 19.51 7.51 -4.00
C ARG A 120 19.82 8.99 -3.78
N LYS A 121 20.94 9.28 -3.13
CA LYS A 121 21.47 10.64 -2.92
C LYS A 121 22.95 10.67 -3.31
N GLY A 122 23.43 11.83 -3.76
CA GLY A 122 24.84 12.06 -4.03
C GLY A 122 25.16 12.28 -5.50
N GLN A 123 26.44 12.40 -5.80
CA GLN A 123 26.99 12.60 -7.13
C GLN A 123 28.03 11.53 -7.44
N GLU A 124 28.53 11.49 -8.67
CA GLU A 124 29.55 10.54 -9.10
C GLU A 124 30.75 10.54 -8.14
N GLY A 125 31.14 9.34 -7.70
CA GLY A 125 32.19 9.13 -6.69
C GLY A 125 31.75 9.30 -5.23
N LYS A 126 30.53 9.78 -4.94
CA LYS A 126 29.98 9.93 -3.58
C LYS A 126 28.48 9.60 -3.54
N TYR A 127 28.16 8.31 -3.60
CA TYR A 127 26.79 7.81 -3.53
C TYR A 127 26.36 7.49 -2.10
N GLY A 128 25.08 7.70 -1.82
CA GLY A 128 24.44 7.36 -0.55
C GLY A 128 22.95 7.12 -0.71
N ILE A 129 22.28 6.86 0.41
CA ILE A 129 20.85 6.55 0.47
C ILE A 129 20.21 7.47 1.52
N SER A 130 19.10 8.12 1.17
CA SER A 130 18.24 8.84 2.10
C SER A 130 16.95 8.06 2.37
N ALA A 131 16.45 8.14 3.60
CA ALA A 131 15.13 7.62 3.94
C ALA A 131 14.04 8.54 3.38
N THR A 132 12.92 7.94 2.97
CA THR A 132 11.78 8.69 2.41
C THR A 132 10.49 8.52 3.18
N PHE A 133 10.48 7.60 4.15
CA PHE A 133 9.36 7.39 5.04
C PHE A 133 9.10 8.64 5.89
N LEU A 134 7.82 8.98 6.08
CA LEU A 134 7.37 10.13 6.87
C LEU A 134 6.80 9.65 8.22
N PRO A 135 7.64 9.38 9.25
CA PRO A 135 7.20 8.78 10.50
C PRO A 135 6.21 9.66 11.27
N GLY A 136 6.32 10.99 11.17
CA GLY A 136 5.38 11.92 11.81
C GLY A 136 3.96 11.79 11.25
N HIS A 137 3.83 11.69 9.92
CA HIS A 137 2.54 11.51 9.24
C HIS A 137 1.93 10.16 9.63
N PHE A 138 2.71 9.08 9.52
CA PHE A 138 2.26 7.75 9.89
C PHE A 138 1.71 7.70 11.32
N LYS A 139 2.48 8.19 12.30
CA LYS A 139 2.06 8.22 13.69
C LYS A 139 0.84 9.11 13.90
N GLY A 140 0.83 10.28 13.28
CA GLY A 140 -0.29 11.22 13.33
C GLY A 140 -1.60 10.57 12.87
N TYR A 141 -1.61 9.95 11.69
CA TYR A 141 -2.82 9.32 11.16
C TYR A 141 -3.22 8.05 11.91
N THR A 142 -2.24 7.24 12.33
CA THR A 142 -2.50 6.03 13.13
C THR A 142 -3.21 6.37 14.44
N VAL A 143 -2.76 7.44 15.12
CA VAL A 143 -3.29 7.84 16.43
C VAL A 143 -4.55 8.71 16.33
N LYS A 144 -4.66 9.59 15.32
CA LYS A 144 -5.69 10.65 15.28
C LYS A 144 -6.74 10.49 14.19
N LEU A 145 -6.49 9.70 13.14
CA LEU A 145 -7.43 9.52 12.03
C LEU A 145 -8.05 8.11 12.08
N ASN A 146 -7.31 7.11 11.62
CA ASN A 146 -7.64 5.71 11.76
C ASN A 146 -6.38 4.87 11.56
N PRO A 147 -6.09 3.88 12.43
CA PRO A 147 -5.02 2.93 12.14
C PRO A 147 -5.37 2.13 10.86
N LEU A 148 -4.37 1.83 10.03
CA LEU A 148 -4.50 0.77 9.01
C LEU A 148 -4.47 -0.59 9.70
N ASP A 149 -5.15 -1.58 9.13
CA ASP A 149 -5.22 -2.93 9.70
C ASP A 149 -3.94 -3.73 9.44
N GLY A 150 -3.14 -3.29 8.46
CA GLY A 150 -1.81 -3.83 8.19
C GLY A 150 -0.95 -2.92 7.34
N VAL A 151 0.32 -2.78 7.69
CA VAL A 151 1.30 -2.04 6.88
C VAL A 151 2.54 -2.88 6.75
N TYR A 152 2.90 -3.23 5.53
CA TYR A 152 3.93 -4.22 5.25
C TYR A 152 5.01 -3.64 4.37
N TYR A 153 6.27 -3.93 4.70
CA TYR A 153 7.41 -3.59 3.87
C TYR A 153 8.12 -4.85 3.39
N CYS A 154 8.43 -4.91 2.11
CA CYS A 154 9.36 -5.91 1.60
C CYS A 154 10.78 -5.62 2.13
N ASP A 155 11.19 -4.34 2.12
CA ASP A 155 12.47 -3.87 2.67
C ASP A 155 12.22 -2.86 3.80
N ILE A 156 12.04 -3.41 5.01
CA ILE A 156 11.72 -2.64 6.22
C ILE A 156 12.97 -1.93 6.77
N ARG A 157 12.81 -0.70 7.27
CA ARG A 157 13.93 0.08 7.83
C ARG A 157 14.09 -0.18 9.34
N PRO A 158 15.32 -0.10 9.90
CA PRO A 158 15.56 -0.37 11.32
C PRO A 158 14.68 0.46 12.27
N ASN A 159 14.46 1.74 11.95
CA ASN A 159 13.63 2.63 12.78
C ASN A 159 12.16 2.21 12.84
N MET A 160 11.65 1.49 11.82
CA MET A 160 10.28 0.98 11.82
C MET A 160 10.11 -0.21 12.76
N ILE A 161 11.19 -0.90 13.11
CA ILE A 161 11.18 -2.07 14.00
C ILE A 161 11.50 -1.67 15.46
N SER A 162 12.27 -0.60 15.64
CA SER A 162 12.71 -0.16 16.98
C SER A 162 11.78 0.86 17.63
N GLU A 163 11.09 1.71 16.86
CA GLU A 163 10.28 2.80 17.43
C GLU A 163 8.93 2.26 17.94
N PRO A 164 8.47 2.65 19.15
CA PRO A 164 7.33 2.01 19.81
C PRO A 164 6.02 2.00 19.03
N ILE A 165 5.66 3.09 18.37
CA ILE A 165 4.41 3.16 17.60
C ILE A 165 4.60 2.48 16.25
N LEU A 166 5.75 2.68 15.61
CA LEU A 166 5.96 2.12 14.28
C LEU A 166 5.99 0.59 14.30
N LYS A 167 6.69 -0.02 15.27
CA LYS A 167 6.89 -1.48 15.31
C LYS A 167 5.61 -2.27 15.53
N ASP A 168 4.63 -1.66 16.19
CA ASP A 168 3.35 -2.31 16.51
C ASP A 168 2.40 -2.28 15.29
N HIS A 169 2.63 -1.36 14.36
CA HIS A 169 1.77 -1.12 13.19
C HIS A 169 2.42 -1.43 11.84
N ILE A 170 3.75 -1.56 11.78
CA ILE A 170 4.51 -1.86 10.56
C ILE A 170 5.19 -3.21 10.73
N LYS A 171 4.91 -4.12 9.81
CA LYS A 171 5.47 -5.47 9.77
C LYS A 171 6.17 -5.73 8.45
N THR A 172 6.80 -6.90 8.33
CA THR A 172 7.44 -7.34 7.09
C THR A 172 6.43 -8.01 6.16
N PHE A 173 6.76 -8.07 4.86
CA PHE A 173 5.89 -8.72 3.86
C PHE A 173 5.70 -10.22 4.09
N ASP A 174 6.67 -10.93 4.67
CA ASP A 174 6.49 -12.33 5.08
C ASP A 174 5.43 -12.46 6.18
N HIS A 175 5.32 -11.51 7.12
CA HIS A 175 4.25 -11.50 8.11
C HIS A 175 2.87 -11.36 7.46
N PHE A 176 2.75 -10.58 6.38
CA PHE A 176 1.52 -10.53 5.60
C PHE A 176 1.19 -11.90 4.99
N LEU A 177 2.17 -12.53 4.32
CA LEU A 177 1.97 -13.81 3.62
C LEU A 177 1.65 -14.99 4.54
N PHE A 178 2.24 -15.04 5.72
CA PHE A 178 2.11 -16.20 6.60
C PHE A 178 1.09 -16.02 7.72
N SER A 179 0.65 -14.78 8.00
CA SER A 179 -0.26 -14.49 9.11
C SER A 179 -1.44 -13.64 8.66
N ASP A 180 -1.21 -12.34 8.41
CA ASP A 180 -2.30 -11.37 8.42
C ASP A 180 -3.26 -11.49 7.22
N MET A 181 -2.78 -11.89 6.04
CA MET A 181 -3.66 -11.98 4.87
C MET A 181 -4.75 -13.05 5.03
N TRP A 182 -4.47 -14.09 5.81
CA TRP A 182 -5.43 -15.13 6.15
C TRP A 182 -6.48 -14.65 7.14
N ASP A 183 -6.09 -13.75 8.06
CA ASP A 183 -6.99 -13.13 9.02
C ASP A 183 -7.98 -12.18 8.34
N PHE A 184 -7.55 -11.49 7.28
CA PHE A 184 -8.42 -10.59 6.50
C PHE A 184 -9.57 -11.30 5.78
N VAL A 185 -9.44 -12.61 5.53
CA VAL A 185 -10.43 -13.41 4.81
C VAL A 185 -11.11 -14.44 5.73
N LYS A 186 -11.01 -14.29 7.05
CA LYS A 186 -11.78 -15.13 7.98
C LYS A 186 -13.26 -14.78 7.90
#